data_AF-A0A9E5GEL8-F1
#
_entry.id   AF-A0A9E5GEL8-F1
#
_cell.length_a   1.000
_cell.length_b   1.000
_cell.length_c   1.000
_cell.angle_alpha   90.00
_cell.angle_beta   90.00
_cell.angle_gamma   90.00
#
_symmetry.space_group_name_H-M   'P 1'
#
loop_
_entity.id
_entity.type
_entity.pdbx_description
1 polymer ?
#
loop_
_entity_poly.entity_id
_entity_poly.type
_entity_poly.pdbx_seq_one_letter_code
_entity_poly.pdbx_strand_id
1 'polypeptide(L)'
;MQDSKRSILAWACYDWANSAFATTVMAGFFPVFFSAYWAVGASSEQGTFYLGVANSLGSLIVALLAPFLGAIADWGSYKKRLLAFFALLGSVMTASLYVLQMGNWPMAVLFYSLAVVGFSGANTFYDALLPFVASERKVDYVSSLGYS
;
A
#
# COMPACT_ATOMS: atom_id res chain seq x y z
N MET A 1 23.17 -11.10 -0.16
CA MET A 1 23.66 -12.09 0.83
C MET A 1 22.49 -12.42 1.73
N GLN A 2 21.97 -13.64 1.60
CA GLN A 2 20.97 -14.19 2.51
C GLN A 2 21.52 -14.15 3.95
N ASP A 3 20.62 -14.05 4.93
CA ASP A 3 20.89 -14.04 6.37
C ASP A 3 21.76 -12.87 6.87
N SER A 4 21.96 -11.84 6.06
CA SER A 4 22.61 -10.62 6.51
C SER A 4 21.71 -9.87 7.48
N LYS A 5 22.23 -9.56 8.69
CA LYS A 5 21.52 -8.76 9.70
C LYS A 5 20.98 -7.44 9.13
N ARG A 6 21.75 -6.78 8.25
CA ARG A 6 21.33 -5.53 7.60
C ARG A 6 20.15 -5.74 6.65
N SER A 7 20.15 -6.82 5.87
CA SER A 7 19.05 -7.14 4.95
C SER A 7 17.77 -7.50 5.70
N ILE A 8 17.89 -8.28 6.78
CA ILE A 8 16.75 -8.68 7.63
C ILE A 8 16.14 -7.46 8.30
N LEU A 9 16.95 -6.59 8.91
CA LEU A 9 16.48 -5.35 9.53
C LEU A 9 15.82 -4.42 8.50
N ALA A 10 16.42 -4.25 7.32
CA ALA A 10 15.84 -3.40 6.28
C ALA A 10 14.48 -3.93 5.78
N TRP A 11 14.34 -5.26 5.67
CA TRP A 11 13.08 -5.90 5.29
C TRP A 11 12.03 -5.71 6.40
N ALA A 12 12.37 -6.02 7.66
CA ALA A 12 11.45 -5.85 8.79
C ALA A 12 11.02 -4.39 9.02
N CYS A 13 11.94 -3.42 8.86
CA CYS A 13 11.58 -2.00 8.94
C CYS A 13 10.60 -1.58 7.84
N TYR A 14 10.70 -2.19 6.65
CA TYR A 14 9.76 -1.93 5.57
C TYR A 14 8.38 -2.54 5.88
N ASP A 15 8.33 -3.75 6.44
CA ASP A 15 7.08 -4.36 6.92
C ASP A 15 6.36 -3.47 7.92
N TRP A 16 7.11 -2.94 8.88
CA TRP A 16 6.56 -2.07 9.90
C TRP A 16 5.96 -0.79 9.30
N ALA A 17 6.62 -0.21 8.29
CA ALA A 17 6.09 0.94 7.55
C ALA A 17 4.81 0.59 6.78
N ASN A 18 4.73 -0.60 6.19
CA ASN A 18 3.51 -1.08 5.52
C ASN A 18 2.34 -1.19 6.50
N SER A 19 2.56 -1.77 7.68
CA SER A 19 1.54 -1.89 8.73
C SER A 19 1.07 -0.52 9.21
N ALA A 20 1.97 0.46 9.34
CA ALA A 20 1.61 1.83 9.68
C ALA A 20 0.69 2.47 8.63
N PHE A 21 0.94 2.25 7.34
CA PHE A 21 0.06 2.72 6.26
C PHE A 21 -1.34 2.08 6.31
N ALA A 22 -1.40 0.75 6.44
CA ALA A 22 -2.67 0.03 6.46
C ALA A 22 -3.55 0.43 7.67
N THR A 23 -2.95 0.54 8.85
CA THR A 23 -3.68 0.90 10.08
C THR A 23 -4.03 2.38 10.14
N THR A 24 -3.08 3.25 9.81
CA THR A 24 -3.26 4.70 9.96
C THR A 24 -4.02 5.28 8.79
N VAL A 25 -3.63 4.99 7.55
CA VAL A 25 -4.23 5.63 6.37
C VAL A 25 -5.49 4.89 5.94
N MET A 26 -5.41 3.60 5.67
CA MET A 26 -6.54 2.85 5.10
C MET A 26 -7.66 2.64 6.13
N ALA A 27 -7.34 2.21 7.35
CA ALA A 27 -8.35 1.86 8.35
C ALA A 27 -8.82 3.08 9.17
N GLY A 28 -7.91 3.93 9.63
CA GLY A 28 -8.24 5.03 10.54
C GLY A 28 -8.55 6.34 9.84
N PHE A 29 -7.53 6.95 9.25
CA PHE A 29 -7.53 8.34 8.80
C PHE A 29 -8.45 8.56 7.60
N PHE A 30 -8.32 7.74 6.54
CA PHE A 30 -9.04 7.99 5.31
C PHE A 30 -10.56 7.98 5.49
N PRO A 31 -11.21 6.96 6.08
CA PRO A 31 -12.66 6.94 6.21
C PRO A 31 -13.23 8.10 7.05
N VAL A 32 -12.53 8.43 8.14
CA VAL A 32 -12.94 9.49 9.08
C VAL A 32 -12.78 10.86 8.44
N PHE A 33 -11.60 11.15 7.89
CA PHE A 33 -11.30 12.45 7.31
C PHE A 33 -12.05 12.67 6.00
N PHE A 34 -12.25 11.60 5.20
CA PHE A 34 -13.04 11.66 3.99
C PHE A 34 -14.47 12.09 4.27
N SER A 35 -15.12 11.48 5.26
CA SER A 35 -16.49 11.86 5.64
C SER A 35 -16.55 13.28 6.21
N ALA A 36 -15.55 13.69 7.00
CA ALA A 36 -15.54 14.99 7.67
C ALA A 36 -15.17 16.18 6.77
N TYR A 37 -14.36 15.97 5.73
CA TYR A 37 -13.75 17.07 4.96
C TYR A 37 -14.01 16.99 3.46
N TRP A 38 -13.70 15.85 2.81
CA TRP A 38 -13.82 15.72 1.36
C TRP A 38 -15.24 15.42 0.90
N ALA A 39 -16.04 14.72 1.70
CA ALA A 39 -17.45 14.42 1.44
C ALA A 39 -18.40 15.25 2.32
N VAL A 40 -17.99 16.47 2.72
CA VAL A 40 -18.85 17.34 3.53
C VAL A 40 -20.17 17.62 2.81
N GLY A 41 -21.28 17.51 3.55
CA GLY A 41 -22.63 17.71 3.01
C GLY A 41 -23.24 16.48 2.33
N ALA A 42 -22.48 15.38 2.19
CA ALA A 42 -23.04 14.08 1.78
C ALA A 42 -23.88 13.47 2.92
N SER A 43 -24.96 12.76 2.57
CA SER A 43 -25.69 11.94 3.54
C SER A 43 -24.85 10.74 4.01
N SER A 44 -25.27 10.08 5.09
CA SER A 44 -24.65 8.84 5.58
C SER A 44 -24.56 7.75 4.50
N GLU A 45 -25.60 7.63 3.68
CA GLU A 45 -25.68 6.65 2.59
C GLU A 45 -24.69 7.02 1.48
N GLN A 46 -24.61 8.31 1.13
CA GLN A 46 -23.69 8.80 0.10
C GLN A 46 -22.23 8.67 0.52
N GLY A 47 -21.89 9.01 1.77
CA GLY A 47 -20.54 8.85 2.30
C GLY A 47 -20.08 7.38 2.28
N THR A 48 -20.96 6.47 2.69
CA THR A 48 -20.71 5.01 2.62
C THR A 48 -20.51 4.55 1.17
N PHE A 49 -21.36 5.03 0.26
CA PHE A 49 -21.24 4.72 -1.16
C PHE A 49 -19.90 5.21 -1.74
N TYR A 50 -19.48 6.44 -1.46
CA TYR A 50 -18.22 6.98 -1.96
C TYR A 50 -17.00 6.23 -1.43
N LEU A 51 -16.98 5.84 -0.15
CA LEU A 51 -15.94 4.98 0.42
C LEU A 51 -15.93 3.60 -0.23
N GLY A 52 -17.12 3.04 -0.52
CA GLY A 52 -17.27 1.81 -1.29
C GLY A 52 -16.64 1.93 -2.67
N VAL A 53 -16.96 3.01 -3.41
CA VAL A 53 -16.38 3.31 -4.73
C VAL A 53 -14.86 3.41 -4.64
N ALA A 54 -14.30 4.06 -3.62
CA ALA A 54 -12.86 4.20 -3.45
C ALA A 54 -12.14 2.86 -3.26
N ASN A 55 -12.70 1.99 -2.42
CA ASN A 55 -12.16 0.65 -2.21
C ASN A 55 -12.33 -0.22 -3.45
N SER A 56 -13.51 -0.22 -4.08
CA SER A 56 -13.76 -1.01 -5.29
C SER A 56 -12.86 -0.60 -6.46
N LEU A 57 -12.65 0.69 -6.68
CA LEU A 57 -11.73 1.18 -7.72
C LEU A 57 -10.30 0.74 -7.44
N GLY A 58 -9.82 0.92 -6.20
CA GLY A 58 -8.48 0.48 -5.80
C GLY A 58 -8.31 -1.03 -6.00
N SER A 59 -9.23 -1.83 -5.48
CA SER A 59 -9.20 -3.29 -5.60
C SER A 59 -9.30 -3.76 -7.04
N LEU A 60 -10.10 -3.13 -7.90
CA LEU A 60 -10.22 -3.48 -9.30
C LEU A 60 -8.90 -3.24 -10.05
N ILE A 61 -8.26 -2.08 -9.84
CA ILE A 61 -6.97 -1.78 -10.46
C ILE A 61 -5.91 -2.76 -9.97
N VAL A 62 -5.86 -3.04 -8.66
CA VAL A 62 -4.93 -4.03 -8.10
C VAL A 62 -5.16 -5.41 -8.70
N ALA A 63 -6.42 -5.86 -8.79
CA ALA A 63 -6.76 -7.17 -9.36
C ALA A 63 -6.32 -7.31 -10.82
N LEU A 64 -6.47 -6.24 -11.62
CA LEU A 64 -6.01 -6.22 -13.01
C LEU A 64 -4.49 -6.19 -13.13
N LEU A 65 -3.79 -5.50 -12.22
CA LEU A 65 -2.32 -5.40 -12.23
C LEU A 65 -1.63 -6.64 -11.63
N ALA A 66 -2.27 -7.32 -10.69
CA ALA A 66 -1.72 -8.46 -9.94
C ALA A 66 -1.03 -9.53 -10.83
N PRO A 67 -1.64 -10.05 -11.91
CA PRO A 67 -0.98 -11.07 -12.74
C PRO A 67 0.30 -10.54 -13.43
N PHE A 68 0.30 -9.28 -13.85
CA PHE A 68 1.46 -8.67 -14.51
C PHE A 68 2.58 -8.38 -13.51
N LEU A 69 2.24 -7.81 -12.35
CA LEU A 69 3.22 -7.52 -11.31
C LEU A 69 3.81 -8.79 -10.72
N GLY A 70 3.00 -9.84 -10.55
CA GLY A 70 3.45 -11.17 -10.13
C GLY A 70 4.43 -11.78 -11.13
N ALA A 71 4.10 -11.78 -12.43
CA ALA A 71 5.01 -12.29 -13.46
C ALA A 71 6.36 -11.53 -13.48
N ILE A 72 6.33 -10.21 -13.32
CA ILE A 72 7.55 -9.39 -13.21
C ILE A 72 8.32 -9.71 -11.92
N ALA A 73 7.62 -9.96 -10.82
CA ALA A 73 8.21 -10.35 -9.54
C ALA A 73 8.86 -11.74 -9.59
N ASP A 74 8.38 -12.65 -10.43
CA ASP A 74 8.99 -13.98 -10.57
C ASP A 74 10.25 -13.97 -11.44
N TRP A 75 10.28 -13.13 -12.48
CA TRP A 75 11.35 -13.15 -13.49
C TRP A 75 12.36 -11.99 -13.39
N GLY A 76 11.99 -10.90 -12.73
CA GLY A 76 12.75 -9.64 -12.78
C GLY A 76 13.84 -9.52 -11.71
N SER A 77 15.03 -9.03 -12.11
CA SER A 77 16.08 -8.55 -11.20
C SER A 77 15.79 -7.16 -10.61
N TYR A 78 14.70 -6.51 -11.04
CA TYR A 78 14.35 -5.13 -10.72
C TYR A 78 13.47 -4.96 -9.46
N LYS A 79 13.20 -6.02 -8.70
CA LYS A 79 12.29 -6.05 -7.52
C LYS A 79 12.46 -4.85 -6.59
N LYS A 80 13.70 -4.53 -6.19
CA LYS A 80 13.98 -3.39 -5.29
C LYS A 80 13.62 -2.03 -5.90
N ARG A 81 13.84 -1.84 -7.20
CA ARG A 81 13.50 -0.59 -7.89
C ARG A 81 11.99 -0.44 -8.04
N LEU A 82 11.29 -1.53 -8.34
CA LEU A 82 9.83 -1.55 -8.44
C LEU A 82 9.18 -1.34 -7.07
N LEU A 83 9.67 -1.99 -6.02
CA LEU A 83 9.27 -1.72 -4.64
C LEU A 83 9.39 -0.22 -4.32
N ALA A 84 10.55 0.38 -4.59
CA ALA A 84 10.76 1.81 -4.34
C ALA A 84 9.81 2.70 -5.16
N PHE A 85 9.57 2.36 -6.42
CA PHE A 85 8.62 3.08 -7.28
C PHE A 85 7.19 3.03 -6.72
N PHE A 86 6.70 1.85 -6.35
CA PHE A 86 5.36 1.67 -5.82
C PHE A 86 5.19 2.29 -4.42
N ALA A 87 6.22 2.20 -3.57
CA ALA A 87 6.25 2.87 -2.27
C ALA A 87 6.19 4.40 -2.42
N LEU A 88 6.94 4.96 -3.38
CA LEU A 88 6.90 6.38 -3.70
C LEU A 88 5.56 6.78 -4.29
N LEU A 89 4.97 5.98 -5.17
CA LEU A 89 3.63 6.21 -5.70
C LEU A 89 2.61 6.30 -4.54
N GLY A 90 2.59 5.31 -3.65
CA GLY A 90 1.72 5.30 -2.47
C GLY A 90 1.91 6.55 -1.59
N SER A 91 3.17 6.90 -1.32
CA SER A 91 3.53 8.05 -0.50
C SER A 91 3.11 9.38 -1.13
N VAL A 92 3.39 9.58 -2.42
CA VAL A 92 3.06 10.81 -3.16
C VAL A 92 1.54 10.97 -3.31
N MET A 93 0.82 9.88 -3.60
CA MET A 93 -0.65 9.93 -3.70
C MET A 93 -1.28 10.25 -2.34
N THR A 94 -0.75 9.68 -1.25
CA THR A 94 -1.22 9.99 0.11
C THR A 94 -0.92 11.44 0.49
N ALA A 95 0.29 11.94 0.18
CA ALA A 95 0.63 13.34 0.39
C ALA A 95 -0.23 14.28 -0.47
N SER A 96 -0.66 13.85 -1.65
CA SER A 96 -1.52 14.63 -2.54
C SER A 96 -2.94 14.81 -2.00
N LEU A 97 -3.36 14.00 -1.02
CA LEU A 97 -4.63 14.25 -0.31
C LEU A 97 -4.61 15.57 0.46
N TYR A 98 -3.44 16.02 0.94
CA TYR A 98 -3.30 17.26 1.70
C TYR A 98 -3.67 18.51 0.88
N VAL A 99 -3.42 18.51 -0.43
CA VAL A 99 -3.67 19.68 -1.29
C VAL A 99 -5.12 19.79 -1.76
N LEU A 100 -5.95 18.77 -1.47
CA LEU A 100 -7.34 18.76 -1.90
C LEU A 100 -8.20 19.72 -1.10
N GLN A 101 -9.06 20.46 -1.81
CA GLN A 101 -10.04 21.35 -1.19
C GLN A 101 -11.20 20.58 -0.57
N MET A 102 -11.85 21.22 0.40
CA MET A 102 -13.06 20.73 1.06
C MET A 102 -14.16 20.40 0.02
N GLY A 103 -14.87 19.30 0.22
CA GLY A 103 -15.94 18.86 -0.69
C GLY A 103 -15.47 18.16 -1.97
N ASN A 104 -14.15 18.07 -2.23
CA ASN A 104 -13.62 17.40 -3.42
C ASN A 104 -13.46 15.87 -3.21
N TRP A 105 -14.58 15.19 -2.97
CA TRP A 105 -14.61 13.75 -2.78
C TRP A 105 -14.12 12.93 -3.99
N PRO A 106 -14.38 13.29 -5.27
CA PRO A 106 -13.96 12.44 -6.39
C PRO A 106 -12.43 12.36 -6.52
N MET A 107 -11.73 13.47 -6.32
CA MET A 107 -10.26 13.48 -6.33
C MET A 107 -9.68 12.77 -5.11
N ALA A 108 -10.32 12.89 -3.94
CA ALA A 108 -9.91 12.16 -2.74
C ALA A 108 -10.02 10.64 -2.94
N VAL A 109 -11.11 10.19 -3.58
CA VAL A 109 -11.29 8.80 -4.01
C VAL A 109 -10.17 8.38 -4.97
N LEU A 110 -9.90 9.16 -6.02
CA LEU A 110 -8.89 8.82 -7.02
C LEU A 110 -7.49 8.69 -6.40
N PHE A 111 -7.06 9.67 -5.60
CA PHE A 111 -5.75 9.64 -4.96
C PHE A 111 -5.63 8.50 -3.94
N TYR A 112 -6.68 8.23 -3.17
CA TYR A 112 -6.69 7.08 -2.27
C TYR A 112 -6.60 5.75 -3.03
N SER A 113 -7.39 5.57 -4.09
CA SER A 113 -7.32 4.35 -4.90
C SER A 113 -5.93 4.15 -5.50
N LEU A 114 -5.28 5.21 -6.00
CA LEU A 114 -3.90 5.14 -6.49
C LEU A 114 -2.89 4.89 -5.36
N ALA A 115 -3.12 5.41 -4.16
CA ALA A 115 -2.29 5.13 -3.00
C ALA A 115 -2.37 3.64 -2.60
N VAL A 116 -3.57 3.06 -2.62
CA VAL A 116 -3.80 1.63 -2.40
C VAL A 116 -3.11 0.78 -3.47
N VAL A 117 -3.15 1.20 -4.75
CA VAL A 117 -2.40 0.53 -5.82
C VAL A 117 -0.89 0.60 -5.58
N GLY A 118 -0.39 1.75 -5.15
CA GLY A 118 0.99 1.95 -4.69
C GLY A 118 1.36 0.93 -3.59
N PHE A 119 0.56 0.87 -2.53
CA PHE A 119 0.76 -0.04 -1.41
C PHE A 119 0.74 -1.52 -1.83
N SER A 120 -0.29 -1.96 -2.56
CA SER A 120 -0.41 -3.35 -3.00
C SER A 120 0.72 -3.76 -3.95
N GLY A 121 1.09 -2.90 -4.91
CA GLY A 121 2.21 -3.18 -5.81
C GLY A 121 3.54 -3.27 -5.08
N ALA A 122 3.77 -2.40 -4.10
CA ALA A 122 4.94 -2.44 -3.23
C ALA A 122 5.03 -3.78 -2.48
N ASN A 123 3.92 -4.24 -1.90
CA ASN A 123 3.85 -5.50 -1.17
C ASN A 123 4.19 -6.71 -2.06
N THR A 124 3.70 -6.75 -3.30
CA THR A 124 4.05 -7.83 -4.25
C THR A 124 5.56 -7.99 -4.42
N PHE A 125 6.30 -6.89 -4.62
CA PHE A 125 7.76 -6.95 -4.79
C PHE A 125 8.50 -7.15 -3.47
N TYR A 126 7.94 -6.66 -2.37
CA TYR A 126 8.47 -6.84 -1.04
C TYR A 126 8.45 -8.31 -0.60
N ASP A 127 7.33 -9.00 -0.80
CA ASP A 127 7.19 -10.44 -0.51
C ASP A 127 8.14 -11.25 -1.39
N ALA A 128 8.25 -10.88 -2.67
CA ALA A 128 9.16 -11.53 -3.62
C ALA A 128 10.66 -11.33 -3.31
N LEU A 129 11.02 -10.43 -2.37
CA LEU A 129 12.39 -10.24 -1.89
C LEU A 129 12.73 -11.13 -0.68
N LEU A 130 11.74 -11.64 0.06
CA LEU A 130 11.95 -12.44 1.26
C LEU A 130 12.89 -13.66 1.04
N PRO A 131 12.75 -14.45 -0.05
CA PRO A 131 13.67 -15.57 -0.32
C PRO A 131 15.14 -15.15 -0.57
N PHE A 132 15.39 -13.88 -0.90
CA PHE A 132 16.75 -13.33 -1.08
C PHE A 132 17.32 -12.78 0.23
N VAL A 133 16.46 -12.50 1.21
CA VAL A 133 16.82 -11.93 2.51
C VAL A 133 17.07 -13.03 3.54
N ALA A 134 16.24 -14.06 3.58
CA ALA A 134 16.31 -15.15 4.54
C ALA A 134 16.47 -16.51 3.85
N SER A 135 17.32 -17.38 4.41
CA SER A 135 17.35 -18.80 4.06
C SER A 135 16.07 -19.49 4.53
N GLU A 136 15.64 -20.59 3.87
CA GLU A 136 14.39 -21.32 4.19
C GLU A 136 14.23 -21.62 5.69
N ARG A 137 15.32 -21.96 6.40
CA ARG A 137 15.29 -22.23 7.85
C ARG A 137 15.00 -21.01 8.73
N LYS A 138 15.16 -19.80 8.20
CA LYS A 138 14.99 -18.53 8.94
C LYS A 138 13.85 -17.68 8.38
N VAL A 139 13.18 -18.11 7.32
CA VAL A 139 12.04 -17.38 6.73
C VAL A 139 10.98 -17.13 7.79
N ASP A 140 10.61 -18.15 8.57
CA ASP A 140 9.60 -18.02 9.63
C ASP A 140 10.01 -17.01 10.71
N TYR A 141 11.27 -17.06 11.16
CA TYR A 141 11.80 -16.13 12.15
C TYR A 141 11.83 -14.69 11.62
N VAL A 142 12.29 -14.49 10.38
CA VAL A 142 12.37 -13.15 9.77
C VAL A 142 10.98 -12.59 9.48
N SER A 143 10.05 -13.43 9.04
CA SER A 143 8.65 -13.05 8.85
C SER A 143 8.00 -12.64 10.18
N SER A 144 8.29 -13.36 11.27
CA SER A 144 7.78 -13.00 12.61
C SER A 144 8.32 -11.67 13.16
N LEU A 145 9.43 -11.16 12.62
CA LEU A 145 9.94 -9.83 12.95
C LEU A 145 9.20 -8.70 12.21
N GLY A 146 8.51 -9.02 11.11
CA GLY A 146 7.65 -8.09 10.39
C GLY A 146 6.22 -8.02 10.96
N TYR A 147 5.66 -9.18 11.33
CA TYR A 147 4.31 -9.29 11.85
C TYR A 147 4.15 -8.59 13.22
N SER A 148 3.41 -7.48 13.26
CA SER A 148 2.98 -6.78 14.49
C SER A 148 1.50 -6.98 14.76
#